data_AF-S3A7W2-F1
#
_entry.id   AF-S3A7W2-F1
#
_cell.length_a   1.000
_cell.length_b   1.000
_cell.length_c   1.000
_cell.angle_alpha   90.00
_cell.angle_beta   90.00
_cell.angle_gamma   90.00
#
_symmetry.space_group_name_H-M   'P 1'
#
loop_
_entity.id
_entity.type
_entity.pdbx_description
1 polymer ?
#
loop_
_entity_poly.entity_id
_entity_poly.type
_entity_poly.pdbx_seq_one_letter_code
_entity_poly.pdbx_strand_id
1 'polypeptide(L)' 'MAVAVDNPAARRLYERLGFVRTGEISTVSYDYVDAEGISRTATETDERLITEVSGLRVRGR' A
#
# COMPACT_ATOMS: atom_id res chain seq x y z
N MET A 1 0.75 -2.50 -4.89
CA MET A 1 1.22 -1.74 -3.70
C MET A 1 0.01 -1.08 -3.08
N ALA A 2 -0.01 -0.82 -1.78
CA ALA A 2 -1.04 -0.02 -1.13
C ALA A 2 -0.38 1.03 -0.22
N VAL A 3 -1.08 2.13 0.07
CA VAL A 3 -0.60 3.18 0.97
C VAL A 3 -1.72 3.63 1.88
N ALA A 4 -1.40 3.77 3.17
CA ALA A 4 -2.34 4.27 4.15
C ALA A 4 -2.85 5.67 3.76
N VAL A 5 -4.17 5.88 3.86
CA VAL A 5 -4.82 7.13 3.43
C VAL A 5 -4.45 8.33 4.30
N ASP A 6 -4.01 8.07 5.54
CA ASP A 6 -3.53 9.05 6.50
C ASP A 6 -2.03 9.38 6.35
N ASN A 7 -1.33 8.72 5.42
CA ASN A 7 0.08 8.96 5.12
C ASN A 7 0.29 9.58 3.72
N PRO A 8 -0.07 10.88 3.54
CA PRO A 8 0.06 11.54 2.25
C PRO A 8 1.52 11.73 1.82
N ALA A 9 2.48 11.65 2.75
CA ALA A 9 3.90 11.74 2.43
C ALA A 9 4.38 10.48 1.69
N ALA A 10 4.01 9.30 2.16
CA ALA A 10 4.29 8.03 1.49
C ALA A 10 3.63 7.97 0.11
N ARG A 11 2.37 8.43 -0.01
CA ARG A 11 1.68 8.53 -1.30
C ARG A 11 2.45 9.36 -2.31
N ARG A 12 2.89 10.57 -1.93
CA ARG A 12 3.69 11.44 -2.79
C ARG A 12 5.03 10.82 -3.19
N LEU A 13 5.64 10.02 -2.31
CA LEU A 13 6.86 9.29 -2.65
C LEU A 13 6.60 8.26 -3.75
N TYR A 14 5.55 7.43 -3.60
CA TYR A 14 5.23 6.43 -4.61
C TYR A 14 4.81 7.05 -5.94
N GLU A 15 4.05 8.16 -5.93
CA GLU A 15 3.71 8.92 -7.14
C GLU A 15 4.97 9.38 -7.89
N ARG A 16 6.01 9.89 -7.18
CA ARG A 16 7.29 10.26 -7.80
C ARG A 16 8.06 9.06 -8.37
N LEU A 17 7.83 7.87 -7.85
CA LEU A 17 8.42 6.61 -8.35
C LEU A 17 7.62 6.02 -9.53
N GLY A 18 6.57 6.70 -10.01
CA GLY A 18 5.77 6.25 -11.15
C GLY A 18 4.62 5.32 -10.77
N PHE A 19 4.22 5.29 -9.49
CA PHE A 19 2.96 4.66 -9.11
C PHE A 19 1.78 5.60 -9.35
N VAL A 20 0.65 5.02 -9.74
CA VAL A 20 -0.61 5.73 -9.98
C VAL A 20 -1.65 5.18 -9.02
N ARG A 21 -2.42 6.09 -8.43
CA ARG A 21 -3.58 5.79 -7.58
C ARG A 21 -4.67 5.10 -8.41
N THR A 22 -5.27 4.03 -7.88
CA THR A 22 -6.41 3.40 -8.55
C THR A 22 -7.77 3.90 -8.05
N GLY A 23 -7.80 4.60 -6.91
CA GLY A 23 -9.05 4.94 -6.22
C GLY A 23 -9.70 3.78 -5.46
N GLU A 24 -9.13 2.57 -5.54
CA GLU A 24 -9.62 1.41 -4.81
C GLU A 24 -9.15 1.50 -3.36
N ILE A 25 -10.11 1.65 -2.44
CA ILE A 25 -9.88 1.78 -1.01
C ILE A 25 -10.21 0.44 -0.32
N SER A 26 -9.37 0.04 0.62
CA SER A 26 -9.61 -1.10 1.50
C SER A 26 -9.47 -0.66 2.95
N THR A 27 -10.34 -1.20 3.83
CA THR A 27 -10.25 -1.01 5.28
C THR A 27 -10.23 -2.39 5.93
N VAL A 28 -9.28 -2.61 6.81
CA VAL A 28 -9.13 -3.86 7.56
C VAL A 28 -8.94 -3.57 9.03
N SER A 29 -9.58 -4.38 9.88
CA SER A 29 -9.33 -4.40 11.32
C SER A 29 -8.74 -5.73 11.69
N TYR A 30 -7.73 -5.71 12.55
CA TYR A 30 -7.05 -6.91 13.03
C TYR A 30 -6.65 -6.77 14.49
N ASP A 31 -6.65 -7.89 15.19
CA ASP A 31 -6.15 -7.97 16.55
C ASP A 31 -4.67 -8.38 16.55
N TYR A 32 -3.88 -7.78 17.43
CA TYR A 32 -2.49 -8.09 17.64
C TYR A 32 -2.13 -8.02 19.12
N VAL A 33 -1.05 -8.68 19.51
CA VAL A 33 -0.50 -8.58 20.86
C VAL A 33 0.67 -7.60 20.83
N ASP A 34 0.62 -6.57 21.67
CA ASP A 34 1.69 -5.57 21.76
C ASP A 34 2.92 -6.11 22.53
N ALA A 35 3.95 -5.27 22.69
CA ALA A 35 5.21 -5.67 23.32
C ALA A 35 5.04 -6.02 24.81
N GLU A 36 3.98 -5.52 25.44
CA GLU A 36 3.62 -5.79 26.84
C GLU A 36 2.77 -7.06 27.00
N GLY A 37 2.44 -7.75 25.90
CA GLY A 37 1.60 -8.94 25.93
C GLY A 37 0.10 -8.65 25.98
N ILE A 38 -0.31 -7.40 25.71
CA ILE A 38 -1.71 -6.97 25.77
C ILE A 38 -2.34 -7.10 24.37
N SER A 39 -3.54 -7.68 24.31
CA SER A 39 -4.33 -7.72 23.07
C SER A 39 -4.84 -6.33 22.71
N ARG A 40 -4.59 -5.91 21.47
CA ARG A 40 -5.00 -4.65 20.87
C ARG A 40 -5.73 -4.91 19.57
N THR A 41 -6.55 -3.95 19.16
CA THR A 41 -7.17 -3.91 17.83
C THR A 41 -6.60 -2.71 17.08
N ALA A 42 -6.18 -2.92 15.84
CA ALA A 42 -5.84 -1.85 14.90
C ALA A 42 -6.83 -1.85 13.73
N THR A 43 -7.05 -0.67 13.15
CA THR A 43 -7.80 -0.50 11.91
C THR A 43 -6.96 0.31 10.95
N GLU A 44 -6.73 -0.23 9.76
CA GLU A 44 -5.96 0.40 8.69
C GLU A 44 -6.86 0.66 7.50
N THR A 45 -6.65 1.79 6.83
CA THR A 45 -7.33 2.14 5.57
C THR A 45 -6.29 2.54 4.55
N ASP A 46 -6.29 1.85 3.41
CA ASP A 46 -5.28 2.00 2.37
C ASP A 46 -5.92 2.24 0.99
N GLU A 47 -5.21 2.95 0.14
CA GLU A 47 -5.50 3.04 -1.29
C GLU A 47 -4.55 2.16 -2.09
N ARG A 48 -5.06 1.42 -3.08
CA ARG A 48 -4.24 0.62 -4.00
C ARG A 48 -3.52 1.52 -5.02
N LEU A 49 -2.27 1.16 -5.29
CA LEU A 49 -1.42 1.78 -6.30
C LEU A 49 -0.88 0.73 -7.26
N ILE A 50 -0.84 1.11 -8.54
CA ILE A 50 -0.26 0.32 -9.63
C ILE A 50 0.92 1.08 -10.24
N THR A 51 1.85 0.35 -10.84
CA THR A 51 2.89 0.92 -11.70
C THR A 51 3.09 -0.04 -12.87
N GLU A 52 3.58 0.47 -14.00
CA GLU A 52 4.01 -0.43 -15.06
C GLU A 52 5.36 -1.04 -14.67
N VAL A 53 5.41 -2.36 -14.59
CA VAL A 53 6.70 -3.06 -14.50
C VAL A 53 7.36 -2.96 -15.87
N SER A 54 8.12 -1.89 -16.10
CA SER A 54 8.97 -1.71 -17.27
C SER A 54 10.18 -2.64 -17.17
N GLY A 55 9.95 -3.95 -17.34
CA GLY A 55 10.96 -4.96 -17.01
C GLY A 55 10.84 -6.35 -17.63
N LEU A 56 9.89 -6.64 -18.52
CA LEU A 56 9.95 -7.88 -19.31
C LEU A 56 9.57 -7.65 -20.78
N ARG A 57 10.51 -7.05 -21.54
CA ARG A 57 10.56 -7.29 -22.99
C ARG A 57 11.10 -8.71 -23.19
N VAL A 58 10.21 -9.69 -23.29
CA VAL A 58 10.59 -10.99 -23.88
C VAL A 58 10.84 -10.73 -25.37
N ARG A 59 12.11 -10.61 -25.77
CA ARG A 59 12.48 -10.71 -27.19
C ARG A 59 12.36 -12.17 -27.60
N GLY A 60 11.16 -12.58 -28.01
CA GLY A 60 10.95 -13.83 -28.74
C GLY A 60 11.20 -13.60 -30.23
N ARG A 61 12.21 -14.29 -30.75
CA ARG A 61 12.51 -14.40 -32.19
C ARG A 61 11.70 -15.55 -32.76
#